data_AF-A0A6H5GU61-F1
#
_entry.id   AF-A0A6H5GU61-F1
#
_cell.length_a   1.000
_cell.length_b   1.000
_cell.length_c   1.000
_cell.angle_alpha   90.00
_cell.angle_beta   90.00
_cell.angle_gamma   90.00
#
_symmetry.space_group_name_H-M   'P 1'
#
loop_
_entity.id
_entity.type
_entity.pdbx_description
1 polymer ?
#
loop_
_entity_poly.entity_id
_entity_poly.type
_entity_poly.pdbx_seq_one_letter_code
_entity_poly.pdbx_strand_id
1 'polypeptide(L)'
;MGFLHPHILTPHQLVDALSEAKNHLRNGTRFPVPINLDQAHNVLKTLRITAYFSEGKLVCLLNIPIVRTANFNYYHVAPLPFWIENNTYGYIHPEEPYFLVNRNQTEFTILSEFELSRCYSLDNGYDVICKNPPPLLELPSTTLCLASLFYLPNVLPLSCETRIVNVNSPLWRQLKVGNSWVFCVPDDAEIKIKCPTIVDRTVLTGIGIFSINPACVGYTPLYTLTPRRSA
;
A
#
# COMPACT_ATOMS: atom_id res chain seq x y z
N MET A 1 23.32 9.75 -4.25
CA MET A 1 23.30 9.37 -2.82
C MET A 1 24.74 9.18 -2.37
N GLY A 2 25.12 9.70 -1.20
CA GLY A 2 26.45 9.50 -0.64
C GLY A 2 26.51 8.22 0.17
N PHE A 3 27.57 7.43 -0.01
CA PHE A 3 27.83 6.23 0.79
C PHE A 3 28.92 6.56 1.80
N LEU A 4 28.67 6.34 3.09
CA LEU A 4 29.72 6.43 4.10
C LEU A 4 30.48 5.11 4.10
N HIS A 5 31.79 5.15 3.87
CA HIS A 5 32.61 3.94 3.92
C HIS A 5 32.60 3.39 5.36
N PRO A 6 32.46 2.06 5.57
CA PRO A 6 32.46 1.45 6.92
C PRO A 6 33.73 1.72 7.75
N HIS A 7 34.81 2.16 7.10
CA HIS A 7 36.05 2.59 7.79
C HIS A 7 35.96 3.99 8.40
N ILE A 8 34.97 4.80 8.01
CA ILE A 8 34.73 6.14 8.58
C ILE A 8 33.78 6.03 9.78
N LEU A 9 32.79 5.14 9.71
CA LEU A 9 31.89 4.81 10.80
C LEU A 9 31.56 3.33 10.76
N THR A 10 32.00 2.59 11.77
CA THR A 10 31.67 1.17 11.89
C THR A 10 30.23 0.98 12.35
N PRO A 11 29.58 -0.15 12.01
CA PRO A 11 28.25 -0.49 12.53
C PRO A 11 28.16 -0.46 14.06
N HIS A 12 29.22 -0.90 14.76
CA HIS A 12 29.29 -0.85 16.22
C HIS A 12 29.23 0.58 16.75
N GLN A 13 30.10 1.46 16.26
CA GLN A 13 30.12 2.87 16.66
C GLN A 13 28.77 3.57 16.40
N LEU A 14 28.12 3.25 15.28
CA LEU A 14 26.79 3.76 14.97
C LEU A 14 25.74 3.29 15.99
N VAL A 15 25.71 1.99 16.29
CA VAL A 15 24.75 1.40 17.23
C VAL A 15 24.96 1.95 18.64
N ASP A 16 26.19 2.09 19.09
CA ASP A 16 26.52 2.63 20.41
C ASP A 16 26.06 4.09 20.54
N ALA A 17 26.41 4.93 19.56
CA ALA A 17 25.99 6.34 19.53
C ALA A 17 24.46 6.51 19.51
N LEU A 18 23.76 5.64 18.76
CA LEU A 18 22.29 5.69 18.71
C LEU A 18 21.64 5.17 19.98
N SER A 19 22.25 4.18 20.63
CA SER A 19 21.78 3.64 21.90
C SER A 19 21.86 4.69 23.00
N GLU A 20 22.93 5.49 23.03
CA GLU A 20 23.07 6.64 23.93
C GLU A 20 22.05 7.75 23.60
N ALA A 21 21.89 8.09 22.31
CA ALA A 21 20.94 9.10 21.87
C ALA A 21 19.47 8.71 22.14
N LYS A 22 19.15 7.42 22.26
CA LYS A 22 17.80 6.91 22.51
C LYS A 22 17.15 7.53 23.75
N ASN A 23 17.93 7.79 24.80
CA ASN A 23 17.44 8.36 26.05
C ASN A 23 17.04 9.84 25.94
N HIS A 24 17.44 10.50 24.85
CA HIS A 24 17.15 11.91 24.58
C HIS A 24 15.97 12.11 23.62
N LEU A 25 15.35 11.01 23.16
CA LEU A 25 14.20 11.09 22.26
C LEU A 25 12.97 11.63 22.99
N ARG A 26 12.16 12.41 22.27
CA ARG A 26 10.89 12.90 22.79
C ARG A 26 9.92 11.74 23.00
N ASN A 27 9.07 11.85 24.02
CA ASN A 27 7.99 10.88 24.24
C ASN A 27 7.12 10.71 22.98
N GLY A 28 6.76 9.46 22.68
CA GLY A 28 5.98 9.12 21.47
C GLY A 28 6.79 9.08 20.17
N THR A 29 8.12 9.17 20.25
CA THR A 29 9.02 9.01 19.11
C THR A 29 10.01 7.86 19.29
N ARG A 30 10.52 7.35 18.17
CA ARG A 30 11.51 6.27 18.15
C ARG A 30 12.40 6.38 16.91
N PHE A 31 13.49 5.62 16.93
CA PHE A 31 14.24 5.36 15.69
C PHE A 31 13.39 4.53 14.70
N PRO A 32 13.60 4.73 13.39
CA PRO A 32 12.85 4.07 12.32
C PRO A 32 12.96 2.55 12.39
N VAL A 33 14.13 2.07 12.79
CA VAL A 33 14.48 0.65 12.88
C VAL A 33 15.06 0.33 14.26
N PRO A 34 15.02 -0.94 14.69
CA PRO A 34 15.68 -1.36 15.92
C PRO A 34 17.18 -1.00 15.91
N ILE A 35 17.67 -0.46 17.01
CA ILE A 35 19.09 -0.12 17.18
C ILE A 35 19.82 -1.37 17.68
N ASN A 36 20.28 -2.20 16.74
CA ASN A 36 21.14 -3.36 16.97
C ASN A 36 22.02 -3.61 15.75
N LEU A 37 23.02 -4.47 15.90
CA LEU A 37 24.01 -4.75 14.84
C LEU A 37 23.36 -5.39 13.61
N ASP A 38 22.39 -6.28 13.81
CA ASP A 38 21.69 -6.98 12.72
C ASP A 38 20.94 -6.00 11.81
N GLN A 39 20.43 -4.90 12.36
CA GLN A 39 19.65 -3.88 11.65
C GLN A 39 20.44 -2.62 11.32
N ALA A 40 21.74 -2.57 11.61
CA ALA A 40 22.58 -1.39 11.38
C ALA A 40 22.58 -0.95 9.90
N HIS A 41 22.49 -1.91 8.96
CA HIS A 41 22.37 -1.63 7.53
C HIS A 41 21.08 -0.84 7.19
N ASN A 42 19.96 -1.12 7.86
CA ASN A 42 18.71 -0.39 7.65
C ASN A 42 18.78 1.03 8.23
N VAL A 43 19.51 1.23 9.34
CA VAL A 43 19.80 2.58 9.85
C VAL A 43 20.53 3.39 8.78
N LEU A 44 21.60 2.82 8.19
CA LEU A 44 22.38 3.45 7.13
C LEU A 44 21.56 3.78 5.87
N LYS A 45 20.53 2.99 5.55
CA LYS A 45 19.61 3.27 4.42
C LYS A 45 18.70 4.48 4.68
N THR A 46 18.35 4.72 5.94
CA THR A 46 17.42 5.80 6.31
C THR A 46 18.09 7.15 6.57
N LEU A 47 19.41 7.17 6.78
CA LEU A 47 20.13 8.38 7.14
C LEU A 47 20.47 9.25 5.91
N ARG A 48 20.63 10.55 6.14
CA ARG A 48 21.15 11.50 5.17
C ARG A 48 22.47 12.07 5.64
N ILE A 49 23.49 11.96 4.80
CA ILE A 49 24.83 12.46 5.09
C ILE A 49 24.98 13.83 4.46
N THR A 50 25.33 14.82 5.27
CA THR A 50 25.79 16.13 4.80
C THR A 50 27.26 16.25 5.19
N ALA A 51 28.13 16.49 4.22
CA ALA A 51 29.55 16.70 4.48
C ALA A 51 29.93 18.13 4.09
N TYR A 52 30.71 18.79 4.93
CA TYR A 52 31.33 20.07 4.60
C TYR A 52 32.74 20.15 5.17
N PHE A 53 33.55 21.03 4.58
CA PHE A 53 34.90 21.29 5.06
C PHE A 53 34.91 22.58 5.88
N SER A 54 35.47 22.52 7.08
CA SER A 54 35.57 23.66 7.99
C SER A 54 36.86 23.55 8.78
N GLU A 55 37.62 24.66 8.86
CA GLU A 55 38.86 24.74 9.66
C GLU A 55 39.87 23.61 9.38
N GLY A 56 40.05 23.23 8.11
CA GLY A 56 40.97 22.16 7.76
C GLY A 56 40.44 20.74 8.04
N LYS A 57 39.20 20.59 8.50
CA LYS A 57 38.58 19.31 8.86
C LYS A 57 37.38 19.01 7.97
N LEU A 58 37.25 17.75 7.58
CA LEU A 58 36.02 17.24 6.97
C LEU A 58 35.02 16.90 8.09
N VAL A 59 33.89 17.59 8.10
CA VAL A 59 32.79 17.36 9.07
C VAL A 59 31.65 16.66 8.35
N CYS A 60 31.23 15.51 8.87
CA CYS A 60 30.11 14.72 8.36
C CYS A 60 28.96 14.74 9.38
N LEU A 61 27.80 15.24 8.97
CA LEU A 61 26.58 15.22 9.76
C LEU A 61 25.68 14.08 9.29
N LEU A 62 25.36 13.20 10.22
CA LEU A 62 24.46 12.07 10.01
C LEU A 62 23.06 12.46 10.48
N ASN A 63 22.18 12.77 9.53
CA ASN A 63 20.79 13.09 9.82
C ASN A 63 19.96 11.80 9.81
N ILE A 64 19.67 11.27 10.99
CA ILE A 64 18.84 10.08 11.15
C ILE A 64 17.41 10.52 11.41
N PRO A 65 16.43 10.08 10.60
CA PRO A 65 15.05 10.46 10.82
C PRO A 65 14.54 9.88 12.13
N ILE A 66 13.73 10.64 12.85
CA ILE A 66 12.97 10.16 14.01
C ILE A 66 11.52 9.99 13.57
N VAL A 67 10.90 8.87 13.94
CA VAL A 67 9.52 8.53 13.54
C VAL A 67 8.61 8.49 14.75
N ARG A 68 7.30 8.65 14.51
CA ARG A 68 6.28 8.40 15.54
C ARG A 68 6.31 6.92 15.93
N THR A 69 5.98 6.63 17.20
CA THR A 69 5.82 5.25 17.66
C THR A 69 4.59 4.57 17.04
N ALA A 70 3.59 5.36 16.63
CA ALA A 70 2.38 4.87 15.97
C ALA A 70 2.70 4.24 14.60
N ASN A 71 2.22 3.02 14.39
CA ASN A 71 2.33 2.30 13.12
C ASN A 71 0.98 2.36 12.39
N PHE A 72 1.05 2.43 11.06
CA PHE A 72 -0.10 2.49 10.17
C PHE A 72 -0.07 1.28 9.24
N ASN A 73 -1.23 0.66 9.04
CA ASN A 73 -1.43 -0.28 7.95
C ASN A 73 -1.84 0.53 6.73
N TYR A 74 -1.16 0.32 5.60
CA TYR A 74 -1.54 0.91 4.33
C TYR A 74 -2.23 -0.13 3.44
N TYR A 75 -3.32 0.28 2.80
CA TYR A 75 -4.13 -0.55 1.92
C TYR A 75 -4.19 0.08 0.55
N HIS A 76 -4.07 -0.74 -0.50
CA HIS A 76 -4.34 -0.28 -1.85
C HIS A 76 -5.85 -0.34 -2.11
N VAL A 77 -6.46 0.81 -2.35
CA VAL A 77 -7.90 0.96 -2.56
C VAL A 77 -8.25 0.56 -3.99
N ALA A 78 -9.10 -0.45 -4.14
CA ALA A 78 -9.60 -0.88 -5.43
C ALA A 78 -11.11 -0.55 -5.53
N PRO A 79 -11.53 0.38 -6.40
CA PRO A 79 -12.94 0.62 -6.64
C PRO A 79 -13.59 -0.64 -7.21
N LEU A 80 -14.72 -1.03 -6.61
CA LEU A 80 -15.58 -2.11 -7.10
C LEU A 80 -16.82 -1.48 -7.75
N PRO A 81 -17.21 -1.93 -8.94
CA PRO A 81 -18.43 -1.44 -9.56
C PRO A 81 -19.65 -1.97 -8.82
N PHE A 82 -20.75 -1.22 -8.88
CA PHE A 82 -22.09 -1.63 -8.45
C PHE A 82 -23.08 -1.34 -9.57
N TRP A 83 -24.10 -2.19 -9.68
CA TRP A 83 -25.12 -2.05 -10.72
C TRP A 83 -26.09 -0.91 -10.37
N ILE A 84 -26.47 -0.11 -11.38
CA ILE A 84 -27.48 0.94 -11.24
C ILE A 84 -28.73 0.53 -12.00
N GLU A 85 -28.65 0.51 -13.33
CA GLU A 85 -29.72 0.11 -14.25
C GLU A 85 -29.15 -0.16 -15.65
N ASN A 86 -29.79 -0.95 -16.51
CA ASN A 86 -29.52 -1.04 -17.96
C ASN A 86 -28.05 -0.88 -18.40
N ASN A 87 -27.21 -1.90 -18.16
CA ASN A 87 -25.75 -1.91 -18.46
C ASN A 87 -24.96 -0.70 -17.92
N THR A 88 -25.55 0.05 -16.99
CA THR A 88 -24.98 1.23 -16.36
C THR A 88 -24.57 0.87 -14.95
N TYR A 89 -23.30 1.13 -14.66
CA TYR A 89 -22.65 0.77 -13.42
C TYR A 89 -22.03 2.01 -12.79
N GLY A 90 -22.12 2.09 -11.47
CA GLY A 90 -21.44 3.10 -10.68
C GLY A 90 -20.17 2.53 -10.06
N TYR A 91 -19.19 3.38 -9.78
CA TYR A 91 -18.14 3.06 -8.83
C TYR A 91 -17.74 4.32 -8.06
N ILE A 92 -17.28 4.10 -6.83
CA ILE A 92 -16.77 5.18 -5.99
C ILE A 92 -15.32 5.44 -6.41
N HIS A 93 -15.03 6.62 -6.94
CA HIS A 93 -13.68 6.99 -7.33
C HIS A 93 -12.88 7.35 -6.08
N PRO A 94 -11.80 6.60 -5.75
CA PRO A 94 -10.96 6.97 -4.62
C PRO A 94 -10.18 8.24 -4.95
N GLU A 95 -10.10 9.16 -3.98
CA GLU A 95 -9.29 10.38 -4.08
C GLU A 95 -7.81 10.04 -4.33
N GLU A 96 -7.31 9.03 -3.61
CA GLU A 96 -5.95 8.52 -3.74
C GLU A 96 -5.92 6.98 -3.60
N PRO A 97 -4.96 6.30 -4.23
CA PRO A 97 -4.94 4.84 -4.33
C PRO A 97 -4.51 4.13 -3.04
N TYR A 98 -3.94 4.83 -2.06
CA TYR A 98 -3.50 4.21 -0.80
C TYR A 98 -4.18 4.86 0.41
N PHE A 99 -4.74 4.01 1.28
CA PHE A 99 -5.40 4.40 2.53
C PHE A 99 -4.60 3.88 3.72
N LEU A 100 -4.20 4.76 4.62
CA LEU A 100 -3.40 4.45 5.80
C LEU A 100 -4.26 4.63 7.05
N VAL A 101 -4.27 3.63 7.93
CA VAL A 101 -5.00 3.68 9.20
C VAL A 101 -4.15 3.12 10.33
N ASN A 102 -4.14 3.79 11.47
CA ASN A 102 -3.42 3.32 12.64
C ASN A 102 -4.10 2.07 13.24
N ARG A 103 -3.39 1.34 14.11
CA ARG A 103 -3.92 0.09 14.69
C ARG A 103 -5.23 0.27 15.46
N ASN A 104 -5.43 1.42 16.08
CA ASN A 104 -6.62 1.73 16.87
C ASN A 104 -7.77 2.28 16.02
N GLN A 105 -7.56 2.45 14.71
CA GLN A 105 -8.53 3.03 13.77
C GLN A 105 -9.04 4.41 14.17
N THR A 106 -8.18 5.23 14.79
CA THR A 106 -8.51 6.59 15.24
C THR A 106 -7.89 7.67 14.35
N GLU A 107 -6.75 7.38 13.74
CA GLU A 107 -6.04 8.28 12.83
C GLU A 107 -5.89 7.60 11.47
N PHE A 108 -6.10 8.37 10.41
CA PHE A 108 -5.90 7.90 9.04
C PHE A 108 -5.36 9.00 8.14
N THR A 109 -4.87 8.61 6.97
CA THR A 109 -4.49 9.52 5.88
C THR A 109 -4.54 8.75 4.57
N ILE A 110 -4.38 9.47 3.46
CA ILE A 110 -4.32 8.88 2.12
C ILE A 110 -2.99 9.26 1.45
N LEU A 111 -2.50 8.40 0.57
CA LEU A 111 -1.26 8.64 -0.18
C LEU A 111 -1.48 8.39 -1.67
N SER A 112 -0.91 9.28 -2.48
CA SER A 112 -0.69 9.08 -3.90
C SER A 112 0.41 8.04 -4.17
N GLU A 113 0.47 7.53 -5.41
CA GLU A 113 1.59 6.69 -5.84
C GLU A 113 2.93 7.43 -5.72
N PHE A 114 2.94 8.74 -6.01
CA PHE A 114 4.12 9.58 -5.91
C PHE A 114 4.59 9.71 -4.45
N GLU A 115 3.68 9.90 -3.50
CA GLU A 115 4.04 9.98 -2.08
C GLU A 115 4.58 8.65 -1.55
N LEU A 116 3.92 7.53 -1.88
CA LEU A 116 4.39 6.22 -1.48
C LEU A 116 5.77 5.91 -2.07
N SER A 117 6.03 6.31 -3.33
CA SER A 117 7.33 6.11 -4.00
C SER A 117 8.50 6.84 -3.33
N ARG A 118 8.23 7.87 -2.52
CA ARG A 118 9.25 8.63 -1.76
C ARG A 118 9.50 8.06 -0.36
N CYS A 119 8.77 7.03 0.05
CA CYS A 119 9.00 6.34 1.31
C CYS A 119 10.19 5.39 1.21
N TYR A 120 10.92 5.21 2.31
CA TYR A 120 12.04 4.27 2.37
C TYR A 120 11.51 2.88 2.69
N SER A 121 11.71 1.93 1.79
CA SER A 121 11.40 0.51 2.05
C SER A 121 12.45 -0.09 2.98
N LEU A 122 11.98 -0.86 3.97
CA LEU A 122 12.82 -1.68 4.83
C LEU A 122 13.03 -3.06 4.20
N ASP A 123 14.06 -3.77 4.67
CA ASP A 123 14.50 -5.04 4.07
C ASP A 123 13.51 -6.20 4.26
N ASN A 124 12.51 -6.04 5.13
CA ASN A 124 11.42 -7.00 5.23
C ASN A 124 10.43 -6.95 4.05
N GLY A 125 10.54 -5.95 3.16
CA GLY A 125 9.75 -5.85 1.93
C GLY A 125 8.32 -5.33 2.11
N TYR A 126 7.85 -5.15 3.34
CA TYR A 126 6.47 -4.73 3.62
C TYR A 126 6.40 -3.41 4.39
N ASP A 127 7.39 -3.13 5.25
CA ASP A 127 7.43 -1.91 6.03
C ASP A 127 8.07 -0.77 5.23
N VAL A 128 7.44 0.40 5.30
CA VAL A 128 7.92 1.62 4.64
C VAL A 128 7.94 2.78 5.63
N ILE A 129 8.92 3.67 5.48
CA ILE A 129 9.05 4.88 6.29
C ILE A 129 8.85 6.09 5.39
N CYS A 130 7.73 6.79 5.59
CA CYS A 130 7.39 7.97 4.81
C CYS A 130 7.86 9.24 5.53
N LYS A 131 8.58 10.10 4.82
CA LYS A 131 8.94 11.43 5.31
C LYS A 131 7.85 12.42 4.93
N ASN A 132 7.35 13.17 5.92
CA ASN A 132 6.31 14.18 5.73
C ASN A 132 5.08 13.62 5.02
N PRO A 133 4.41 12.59 5.58
CA PRO A 133 3.14 12.15 5.02
C PRO A 133 2.12 13.31 5.08
N PRO A 134 1.05 13.26 4.26
CA PRO A 134 -0.07 14.17 4.38
C PRO A 134 -0.62 14.21 5.81
N PRO A 135 -1.32 15.29 6.19
CA PRO A 135 -1.89 15.42 7.51
C PRO A 135 -2.70 14.18 7.91
N LEU A 136 -2.55 13.80 9.17
CA LEU A 136 -3.37 12.77 9.77
C LEU A 136 -4.69 13.38 10.18
N LEU A 137 -5.76 12.64 9.92
CA LEU A 137 -7.12 13.03 10.22
C LEU A 137 -7.67 12.09 11.29
N GLU A 138 -8.51 12.62 12.18
CA GLU A 138 -9.11 11.88 13.28
C GLU A 138 -10.56 11.49 12.97
N LEU A 139 -10.96 10.27 13.35
CA LEU A 139 -12.35 9.81 13.29
C LEU A 139 -13.12 10.20 14.57
N PRO A 140 -14.44 10.48 14.48
CA PRO A 140 -15.28 10.44 13.28
C PRO A 140 -15.32 11.78 12.50
N SER A 141 -14.53 12.77 12.89
CA SER A 141 -14.66 14.17 12.47
C SER A 141 -14.34 14.47 11.01
N THR A 142 -14.00 13.46 10.21
CA THR A 142 -13.62 13.62 8.81
C THR A 142 -14.80 13.53 7.85
N THR A 143 -14.69 14.31 6.77
CA THR A 143 -15.58 14.22 5.61
C THR A 143 -14.96 13.43 4.46
N LEU A 144 -13.74 12.88 4.60
CA LEU A 144 -13.12 12.11 3.53
C LEU A 144 -13.92 10.84 3.24
N CYS A 145 -14.25 10.66 1.97
CA CYS A 145 -15.10 9.57 1.49
C CYS A 145 -14.61 8.20 1.97
N LEU A 146 -13.32 7.90 1.76
CA LEU A 146 -12.74 6.61 2.10
C LEU A 146 -12.75 6.34 3.61
N ALA A 147 -12.51 7.35 4.42
CA ALA A 147 -12.50 7.21 5.88
C ALA A 147 -13.92 7.00 6.42
N SER A 148 -14.89 7.73 5.89
CA SER A 148 -16.30 7.53 6.22
C SER A 148 -16.80 6.16 5.78
N LEU A 149 -16.43 5.67 4.59
CA LEU A 149 -16.76 4.31 4.14
C LEU A 149 -16.10 3.22 4.98
N PHE A 150 -14.85 3.45 5.43
CA PHE A 150 -14.16 2.51 6.30
C PHE A 150 -14.84 2.38 7.67
N TYR A 151 -15.32 3.50 8.23
CA TYR A 151 -15.98 3.54 9.53
C TYR A 151 -17.47 3.15 9.49
N LEU A 152 -18.19 3.55 8.42
CA LEU A 152 -19.62 3.32 8.21
C LEU A 152 -19.87 2.72 6.81
N PRO A 153 -19.57 1.43 6.61
CA PRO A 153 -19.57 0.81 5.27
C PRO A 153 -20.94 0.73 4.59
N ASN A 154 -22.02 0.88 5.35
CA ASN A 154 -23.39 0.73 4.84
C ASN A 154 -24.05 2.05 4.41
N VAL A 155 -23.36 3.18 4.56
CA VAL A 155 -23.88 4.50 4.20
C VAL A 155 -22.92 5.13 3.21
N LEU A 156 -23.38 5.42 1.99
CA LEU A 156 -22.59 6.15 1.00
C LEU A 156 -22.52 7.64 1.40
N PRO A 157 -21.34 8.17 1.77
CA PRO A 157 -21.17 9.57 2.10
C PRO A 157 -21.40 10.48 0.89
N LEU A 158 -21.99 11.66 1.10
CA LEU A 158 -22.15 12.68 0.06
C LEU A 158 -20.82 13.23 -0.48
N SER A 159 -19.73 13.09 0.28
CA SER A 159 -18.39 13.48 -0.14
C SER A 159 -17.76 12.54 -1.17
N CYS A 160 -18.36 11.36 -1.41
CA CYS A 160 -17.83 10.40 -2.36
C CYS A 160 -18.14 10.78 -3.80
N GLU A 161 -17.10 10.93 -4.62
CA GLU A 161 -17.26 11.06 -6.07
C GLU A 161 -17.70 9.71 -6.65
N THR A 162 -18.96 9.61 -7.06
CA THR A 162 -19.47 8.45 -7.79
C THR A 162 -19.35 8.70 -9.28
N ARG A 163 -18.64 7.82 -9.98
CA ARG A 163 -18.54 7.84 -11.45
C ARG A 163 -19.45 6.79 -12.03
N ILE A 164 -20.11 7.15 -13.13
CA ILE A 164 -21.04 6.30 -13.85
C ILE A 164 -20.38 5.89 -15.17
N VAL A 165 -20.43 4.59 -15.46
CA VAL A 165 -19.89 4.01 -16.69
C VAL A 165 -20.92 3.09 -17.31
N ASN A 166 -21.01 3.13 -18.64
CA ASN A 166 -21.81 2.18 -19.40
C ASN A 166 -20.89 1.04 -19.86
N VAL A 167 -21.20 -0.18 -19.44
CA VAL A 167 -20.39 -1.37 -19.69
C VAL A 167 -21.04 -2.20 -20.78
N ASN A 168 -20.50 -2.11 -22.00
CA ASN A 168 -21.01 -2.87 -23.16
C ASN A 168 -20.20 -4.14 -23.44
N SER A 169 -19.15 -4.40 -22.67
CA SER A 169 -18.28 -5.56 -22.80
C SER A 169 -17.82 -6.03 -21.42
N PRO A 170 -17.64 -7.33 -21.20
CA PRO A 170 -17.09 -7.87 -19.97
C PRO A 170 -15.81 -7.15 -19.53
N LEU A 171 -15.76 -6.72 -18.27
CA LEU A 171 -14.59 -6.12 -17.64
C LEU A 171 -14.03 -7.08 -16.59
N TRP A 172 -12.70 -7.19 -16.57
CA TRP A 172 -11.97 -8.07 -15.67
C TRP A 172 -10.81 -7.33 -15.03
N ARG A 173 -10.74 -7.34 -13.70
CA ARG A 173 -9.62 -6.77 -12.94
C ARG A 173 -9.04 -7.82 -12.00
N GLN A 174 -7.81 -8.23 -12.25
CA GLN A 174 -7.11 -9.19 -11.39
C GLN A 174 -6.78 -8.55 -10.03
N LEU A 175 -7.12 -9.25 -8.96
CA LEU A 175 -6.75 -8.90 -7.59
C LEU A 175 -5.29 -9.29 -7.32
N LYS A 176 -4.62 -8.54 -6.45
CA LYS A 176 -3.22 -8.79 -6.08
C LYS A 176 -3.03 -10.13 -5.35
N VAL A 177 -4.08 -10.63 -4.70
CA VAL A 177 -4.07 -11.83 -3.85
C VAL A 177 -5.15 -12.81 -4.32
N GLY A 178 -4.87 -14.10 -4.20
CA GLY A 178 -5.89 -15.16 -4.28
C GLY A 178 -6.19 -15.73 -5.67
N ASN A 179 -5.48 -15.32 -6.72
CA ASN A 179 -5.81 -15.70 -8.10
C ASN A 179 -7.29 -15.45 -8.41
N SER A 180 -7.71 -14.24 -8.08
CA SER A 180 -9.08 -13.78 -8.16
C SER A 180 -9.19 -12.58 -9.10
N TRP A 181 -10.35 -12.42 -9.71
CA TRP A 181 -10.70 -11.27 -10.53
C TRP A 181 -12.01 -10.68 -10.06
N VAL A 182 -12.07 -9.36 -9.99
CA VAL A 182 -13.33 -8.64 -9.97
C VAL A 182 -13.82 -8.61 -11.42
N PHE A 183 -15.05 -9.07 -11.64
CA PHE A 183 -15.67 -9.04 -12.96
C PHE A 183 -16.92 -8.18 -12.95
N CYS A 184 -17.21 -7.58 -14.11
CA CYS A 184 -18.46 -6.90 -14.40
C CYS A 184 -18.88 -7.32 -15.81
N VAL A 185 -20.00 -8.02 -15.93
CA VAL A 185 -20.51 -8.54 -17.18
C VAL A 185 -21.91 -7.96 -17.44
N PRO A 186 -22.16 -7.34 -18.61
CA PRO A 186 -23.47 -6.77 -18.92
C PRO A 186 -24.53 -7.85 -19.08
N ASP A 187 -24.15 -8.93 -19.74
CA ASP A 187 -24.96 -10.13 -19.97
C ASP A 187 -24.24 -11.35 -19.37
N ASP A 188 -24.97 -12.47 -19.25
CA ASP A 188 -24.46 -13.74 -18.79
C ASP A 188 -23.18 -14.15 -19.57
N ALA A 189 -22.07 -14.29 -18.84
CA ALA A 189 -20.78 -14.65 -19.40
C ALA A 189 -20.45 -16.10 -19.07
N GLU A 190 -20.45 -16.96 -20.10
CA GLU A 190 -19.93 -18.32 -19.98
C GLU A 190 -18.40 -18.30 -19.89
N ILE A 191 -17.85 -18.96 -18.87
CA ILE A 191 -16.43 -19.15 -18.68
C ILE A 191 -16.10 -20.65 -18.66
N LYS A 192 -15.12 -21.03 -19.49
CA LYS A 192 -14.57 -22.38 -19.51
C LYS A 192 -13.29 -22.41 -18.66
N ILE A 193 -13.30 -23.21 -17.59
CA ILE A 193 -12.16 -23.39 -16.70
C ILE A 193 -11.45 -24.67 -17.09
N LYS A 194 -10.18 -24.58 -17.51
CA LYS A 194 -9.35 -25.74 -17.81
C LYS A 194 -8.29 -25.92 -16.73
N CYS A 195 -8.40 -27.01 -15.99
CA CYS A 195 -7.42 -27.49 -15.02
C CYS A 195 -6.63 -28.68 -15.59
N PRO A 196 -5.58 -29.19 -14.91
CA PRO A 196 -4.80 -30.33 -15.40
C PRO A 196 -5.63 -31.60 -15.62
N THR A 197 -6.62 -31.84 -14.75
CA THR A 197 -7.43 -33.07 -14.74
C THR A 197 -8.91 -32.85 -15.05
N ILE A 198 -9.40 -31.62 -14.94
CA ILE A 198 -10.83 -31.30 -15.02
C ILE A 198 -11.03 -30.11 -15.97
N VAL A 199 -12.10 -30.18 -16.76
CA VAL A 199 -12.63 -29.03 -17.50
C VAL A 199 -14.02 -28.76 -16.96
N ASP A 200 -14.24 -27.53 -16.52
CA ASP A 200 -15.50 -27.08 -15.96
C ASP A 200 -16.03 -25.86 -16.73
N ARG A 201 -17.32 -25.61 -16.61
CA ARG A 201 -18.00 -24.46 -17.20
C ARG A 201 -18.92 -23.84 -16.18
N THR A 202 -18.84 -22.53 -16.05
CA THR A 202 -19.77 -21.77 -15.21
C THR A 202 -20.23 -20.52 -15.94
N VAL A 203 -21.37 -20.00 -15.53
CA VAL A 203 -21.96 -18.77 -16.06
C VAL A 203 -21.90 -17.73 -14.96
N LEU A 204 -21.35 -16.57 -15.30
CA LEU A 204 -21.22 -15.44 -14.40
C LEU A 204 -22.20 -14.36 -14.82
N THR A 205 -22.85 -13.73 -13.85
CA THR A 205 -23.88 -12.71 -14.10
C THR A 205 -23.60 -11.49 -13.24
N GLY A 206 -23.83 -10.29 -13.80
CA GLY A 206 -23.64 -9.02 -13.10
C GLY A 206 -22.21 -8.76 -12.64
N ILE A 207 -22.03 -8.59 -11.33
CA ILE A 207 -20.74 -8.23 -10.71
C ILE A 207 -20.39 -9.25 -9.63
N GLY A 208 -19.12 -9.61 -9.56
CA GLY A 208 -18.65 -10.47 -8.49
C GLY A 208 -17.14 -10.63 -8.46
N ILE A 209 -16.71 -11.52 -7.57
CA ILE A 209 -15.33 -11.98 -7.50
C ILE A 209 -15.32 -13.42 -8.00
N PHE A 210 -14.52 -13.66 -9.02
CA PHE A 210 -14.29 -14.99 -9.57
C PHE A 210 -12.87 -15.44 -9.23
N SER A 211 -12.73 -16.64 -8.66
CA SER A 211 -11.45 -17.19 -8.23
C SER A 211 -11.22 -18.54 -8.89
N ILE A 212 -9.99 -18.80 -9.34
CA ILE A 212 -9.61 -20.10 -9.90
C ILE A 212 -8.39 -20.66 -9.19
N ASN A 213 -8.30 -21.98 -9.18
CA ASN A 213 -7.12 -22.67 -8.65
C ASN A 213 -5.87 -22.27 -9.46
N PRO A 214 -4.70 -22.07 -8.82
CA PRO A 214 -3.45 -21.69 -9.48
C PRO A 214 -3.04 -22.54 -10.69
N ALA A 215 -3.44 -23.82 -10.73
CA ALA A 215 -3.11 -24.73 -11.82
C ALA A 215 -4.06 -24.63 -13.03
N CYS A 216 -5.11 -23.82 -12.94
CA CYS A 216 -6.16 -23.72 -13.95
C CYS A 216 -6.07 -22.43 -14.77
N VAL A 217 -6.72 -22.41 -15.93
CA VAL A 217 -6.87 -21.22 -16.79
C VAL A 217 -8.33 -21.04 -17.16
N GLY A 218 -8.85 -19.82 -16.98
CA GLY A 218 -10.19 -19.44 -17.41
C GLY A 218 -10.19 -18.87 -18.82
N TYR A 219 -11.13 -19.30 -19.65
CA TYR A 219 -11.31 -18.81 -21.02
C TYR A 219 -12.71 -18.23 -21.17
N THR A 220 -12.76 -16.99 -21.65
CA THR A 220 -13.97 -16.29 -22.10
C THR A 220 -13.80 -15.94 -23.58
N PRO A 221 -14.86 -15.50 -24.29
CA PRO A 221 -14.74 -15.12 -25.70
C PRO A 221 -13.69 -14.05 -26.00
N LEU A 222 -13.43 -13.14 -25.05
CA LEU A 222 -12.54 -11.98 -25.23
C LEU A 222 -11.26 -12.03 -24.38
N TYR A 223 -11.26 -12.76 -23.27
CA TYR A 223 -10.19 -12.73 -22.29
C TYR A 223 -9.76 -14.13 -21.86
N THR A 224 -8.46 -14.29 -21.64
CA THR A 224 -7.88 -15.45 -20.95
C THR A 224 -7.43 -15.05 -19.56
N LEU A 225 -8.00 -15.70 -18.53
CA LEU A 225 -7.72 -15.44 -17.13
C LEU A 225 -6.64 -16.41 -16.64
N THR A 226 -5.40 -15.92 -16.56
CA THR A 226 -4.26 -16.71 -16.07
C THR A 226 -3.91 -16.33 -14.63
N PRO A 227 -3.84 -17.32 -13.71
CA PRO A 227 -3.35 -17.10 -12.35
C PRO A 227 -1.97 -16.47 -12.35
N ARG A 228 -1.68 -15.63 -11.35
CA ARG A 228 -0.29 -15.21 -11.10
C ARG A 228 0.44 -16.41 -10.52
N ARG A 229 1.49 -16.86 -11.21
CA ARG A 229 2.43 -17.82 -10.62
C ARG A 229 3.10 -17.10 -9.46
N SER A 230 2.96 -17.63 -8.26
CA SER A 230 3.77 -17.21 -7.12
C SER A 230 5.24 -17.42 -7.51
N ALA A 231 5.98 -16.32 -7.64
CA ALA A 231 7.44 -16.34 -7.68
C ALA A 231 7.96 -16.62 -6.27
#